data_AF-A0AAN9BA79-F1
#
_entry.id   AF-A0AAN9BA79-F1
#
_cell.length_a   1.000
_cell.length_b   1.000
_cell.length_c   1.000
_cell.angle_alpha   90.00
_cell.angle_beta   90.00
_cell.angle_gamma   90.00
#
_symmetry.space_group_name_H-M   'P 1'
#
loop_
_entity.id
_entity.type
_entity.pdbx_description
1 polymer ?
#
loop_
_entity_poly.entity_id
_entity_poly.type
_entity_poly.pdbx_seq_one_letter_code
_entity_poly.pdbx_strand_id
1 'polypeptide(L)'
;MSANGDSQKGGLVYVDYGKYLSTSARRRHPPELRKLAEYTFRDGYIKLGGGFPNTLTFPVVEADFKLRDGSVLHVDERLMRKHLQYGMSEGYPDLRQCLIDLQRRLHSPPTCDSQHTGQFDLVMTQGANDGINMAFNILLNEGDWALTEEATYPTALSMTASIGANVYPVAADEDGMLPKELDRVLSSWDQLHPGCRTPKIIYTITSAGNPTGVTWSLGRKRAVYELARSHDLIILEDDAYYFLQFNRPLIASFLSMDVDGRVLRADTFSKILGPGLRLATMSGPAPLLDVMRLIKDCSSTAGCGLAQAMLVQLLRHWGYDGFLCHVDSVMGFYKQRADMATRCAERQLSGIAEWKVPSGGMFLWLRVLGVKDTEVIVQKALQRHVILVAGTHFTPANQKSGYIRLSFATVTEDDCEKAFKVLADVIREEQGK
;
A
#
# COMPACT_ATOMS: atom_id res chain seq x y z
N MET A 1 -28.09 -26.40 20.58
CA MET A 1 -29.28 -25.74 20.02
C MET A 1 -28.89 -24.31 19.68
N SER A 2 -29.20 -23.94 18.43
CA SER A 2 -28.81 -22.76 17.67
C SER A 2 -29.18 -21.41 18.28
N ALA A 3 -28.36 -20.38 18.01
CA ALA A 3 -28.83 -19.15 17.36
C ALA A 3 -27.63 -18.34 16.83
N ASN A 4 -27.39 -18.47 15.51
CA ASN A 4 -26.80 -17.41 14.70
C ASN A 4 -27.73 -16.21 14.74
N GLY A 5 -27.17 -15.00 14.76
CA GLY A 5 -27.93 -13.76 14.83
C GLY A 5 -27.20 -12.64 14.10
N ASP A 6 -26.89 -12.84 12.82
CA ASP A 6 -26.77 -11.71 11.91
C ASP A 6 -28.14 -11.03 11.89
N SER A 7 -28.26 -9.92 12.62
CA SER A 7 -29.49 -9.17 12.70
C SER A 7 -29.69 -8.40 11.39
N GLN A 8 -30.33 -9.05 10.42
CA GLN A 8 -30.90 -8.40 9.25
C GLN A 8 -32.12 -7.56 9.67
N LYS A 9 -31.90 -6.25 9.89
CA LYS A 9 -32.97 -5.25 9.82
C LYS A 9 -32.64 -4.30 8.67
N GLY A 10 -33.36 -4.45 7.55
CA GLY A 10 -33.39 -3.44 6.48
C GLY A 10 -32.32 -3.55 5.39
N GLY A 11 -31.84 -4.75 5.04
CA GLY A 11 -30.95 -4.94 3.88
C GLY A 11 -29.53 -4.37 4.01
N LEU A 12 -29.14 -3.95 5.22
CA LEU A 12 -27.83 -3.37 5.53
C LEU A 12 -27.03 -4.35 6.40
N VAL A 13 -25.84 -4.72 5.96
CA VAL A 13 -24.93 -5.62 6.68
C VAL A 13 -24.07 -4.80 7.65
N TYR A 14 -24.19 -5.08 8.94
CA TYR A 14 -23.39 -4.42 9.98
C TYR A 14 -22.11 -5.24 10.23
N VAL A 15 -20.94 -4.68 9.93
CA VAL A 15 -19.66 -5.34 10.22
C VAL A 15 -19.28 -5.09 11.69
N ASP A 16 -19.27 -6.14 12.51
CA ASP A 16 -18.67 -6.09 13.85
C ASP A 16 -17.14 -6.06 13.72
N TYR A 17 -16.55 -4.86 13.76
CA TYR A 17 -15.09 -4.72 13.71
C TYR A 17 -14.37 -5.29 14.92
N GLY A 18 -15.08 -5.43 16.05
CA GLY A 18 -14.53 -5.95 17.29
C GLY A 18 -13.89 -7.31 17.09
N LYS A 19 -14.51 -8.21 16.33
CA LYS A 19 -14.00 -9.57 16.07
C LYS A 19 -12.63 -9.61 15.36
N TYR A 20 -12.31 -8.61 14.54
CA TYR A 20 -11.04 -8.55 13.81
C TYR A 20 -9.87 -8.07 14.67
N LEU A 21 -10.14 -7.25 15.68
CA LEU A 21 -9.11 -6.61 16.48
C LEU A 21 -8.24 -7.63 17.21
N SER A 22 -6.94 -7.45 17.09
CA SER A 22 -5.92 -8.14 17.89
C SER A 22 -6.10 -7.82 19.38
N THR A 23 -5.50 -8.64 20.23
CA THR A 23 -5.52 -8.45 21.69
C THR A 23 -4.90 -7.10 22.06
N SER A 24 -3.82 -6.71 21.38
CA SER A 24 -3.16 -5.42 21.59
C SER A 24 -4.07 -4.26 21.16
N ALA A 25 -4.72 -4.36 20.01
CA ALA A 25 -5.65 -3.36 19.50
C ALA A 25 -6.84 -3.11 20.45
N ARG A 26 -7.46 -4.17 20.97
CA ARG A 26 -8.62 -4.06 21.88
C ARG A 26 -8.29 -3.38 23.21
N ARG A 27 -7.02 -3.43 23.64
CA ARG A 27 -6.54 -2.79 24.89
C ARG A 27 -6.27 -1.30 24.73
N ARG A 28 -6.35 -0.77 23.50
CA ARG A 28 -6.15 0.66 23.25
C ARG A 28 -7.44 1.41 23.53
N HIS A 29 -7.36 2.37 24.44
CA HIS A 29 -8.45 3.28 24.76
C HIS A 29 -7.96 4.72 24.58
N PRO A 30 -8.81 5.63 24.07
CA PRO A 30 -8.46 7.04 24.00
C PRO A 30 -8.10 7.57 25.41
N PRO A 31 -6.94 8.23 25.59
CA PRO A 31 -6.63 8.82 26.87
C PRO A 31 -7.60 9.97 27.16
N GLU A 32 -7.95 10.20 28.43
CA GLU A 32 -8.88 11.27 28.82
C GLU A 32 -8.41 12.65 28.35
N LEU A 33 -7.10 12.91 28.33
CA LEU A 33 -6.53 14.15 27.80
C LEU A 33 -6.85 14.38 26.31
N ARG A 34 -7.07 13.32 25.52
CA ARG A 34 -7.44 13.45 24.10
C ARG A 34 -8.80 14.12 23.93
N LYS A 35 -9.71 14.01 24.90
CA LYS A 35 -10.99 14.74 24.89
C LYS A 35 -10.79 16.25 24.95
N LEU A 36 -9.69 16.72 25.53
CA LEU A 36 -9.35 18.15 25.56
C LEU A 36 -8.76 18.65 24.24
N ALA A 37 -8.27 17.75 23.38
CA ALA A 37 -7.64 18.11 22.12
C ALA A 37 -8.58 18.90 21.20
N GLU A 38 -9.89 18.64 21.24
CA GLU A 38 -10.87 19.39 20.43
C GLU A 38 -10.92 20.88 20.80
N TYR A 39 -10.62 21.25 22.05
CA TYR A 39 -10.63 22.63 22.52
C TYR A 39 -9.27 23.31 22.32
N THR A 40 -8.20 22.53 22.40
CA THR A 40 -6.81 23.00 22.23
C THR A 40 -6.59 23.75 20.92
N PHE A 41 -7.27 23.36 19.84
CA PHE A 41 -7.12 23.99 18.52
C PHE A 41 -8.27 24.93 18.14
N ARG A 42 -9.26 25.13 19.01
CA ARG A 42 -10.34 26.12 18.81
C ARG A 42 -9.90 27.51 19.25
N ASP A 43 -10.48 28.51 18.59
CA ASP A 43 -10.33 29.92 18.97
C ASP A 43 -11.18 30.25 20.20
N GLY A 44 -10.82 31.33 20.92
CA GLY A 44 -11.57 31.82 22.09
C GLY A 44 -11.22 31.16 23.44
N TYR A 45 -10.44 30.07 23.44
CA TYR A 45 -9.95 29.44 24.67
C TYR A 45 -8.60 30.01 25.12
N ILE A 46 -8.46 30.28 26.42
CA ILE A 46 -7.15 30.51 27.05
C ILE A 46 -6.54 29.13 27.33
N LYS A 47 -5.38 28.85 26.73
CA LYS A 47 -4.77 27.51 26.67
C LYS A 47 -3.64 27.39 27.70
N LEU A 48 -3.94 26.86 28.88
CA LEU A 48 -2.97 26.67 29.98
C LEU A 48 -2.65 25.20 30.28
N GLY A 49 -3.41 24.25 29.71
CA GLY A 49 -3.31 22.82 30.07
C GLY A 49 -2.37 21.98 29.20
N GLY A 50 -1.93 22.50 28.04
CA GLY A 50 -1.16 21.73 27.07
C GLY A 50 0.34 22.03 27.11
N GLY A 51 1.18 21.00 26.88
CA GLY A 51 2.64 21.12 26.78
C GLY A 51 3.14 21.62 25.42
N PHE A 52 2.47 22.62 24.84
CA PHE A 52 2.84 23.16 23.52
C PHE A 52 3.95 24.21 23.66
N PRO A 53 5.09 24.08 22.94
CA PRO A 53 6.11 25.11 22.91
C PRO A 53 5.59 26.40 22.26
N ASN A 54 6.11 27.55 22.69
CA ASN A 54 5.75 28.84 22.13
C ASN A 54 6.29 28.96 20.70
N THR A 55 5.41 29.12 19.71
CA THR A 55 5.79 29.16 18.30
C THR A 55 6.73 30.31 17.95
N LEU A 56 6.83 31.35 18.79
CA LEU A 56 7.79 32.45 18.64
C LEU A 56 9.25 32.01 18.78
N THR A 57 9.52 30.86 19.41
CA THR A 57 10.88 30.35 19.59
C THR A 57 11.31 29.41 18.45
N PHE A 58 10.44 29.18 17.46
CA PHE A 58 10.79 28.34 16.31
C PHE A 58 11.73 29.12 15.38
N PRO A 59 12.88 28.56 14.97
CA PRO A 59 13.91 29.30 14.25
C PRO A 59 13.65 29.43 12.75
N VAL A 60 12.64 28.73 12.22
CA VAL A 60 12.27 28.77 10.80
C VAL A 60 11.00 29.58 10.66
N VAL A 61 11.11 30.69 9.95
CA VAL A 61 10.01 31.66 9.78
C VAL A 61 9.21 31.33 8.53
N GLU A 62 9.84 31.04 7.40
CA GLU A 62 9.17 30.77 6.13
C GLU A 62 9.97 29.78 5.27
N ALA A 63 9.36 29.26 4.21
CA ALA A 63 10.05 28.41 3.24
C ALA A 63 9.45 28.51 1.83
N ASP A 64 10.33 28.46 0.83
CA ASP A 64 9.99 28.39 -0.58
C ASP A 64 10.39 27.03 -1.17
N PHE A 65 9.44 26.35 -1.82
CA PHE A 65 9.70 25.11 -2.56
C PHE A 65 9.57 25.37 -4.06
N LYS A 66 10.71 25.40 -4.75
CA LYS A 66 10.75 25.56 -6.21
C LYS A 66 10.39 24.25 -6.92
N LEU A 67 9.37 24.29 -7.77
CA LEU A 67 8.92 23.16 -8.59
C LEU A 67 9.68 23.09 -9.92
N ARG A 68 9.55 21.95 -10.62
CA ARG A 68 10.26 21.69 -11.89
C ARG A 68 9.79 22.59 -13.04
N ASP A 69 8.55 23.05 -13.00
CA ASP A 69 7.99 24.01 -13.95
C ASP A 69 8.44 25.46 -13.68
N GLY A 70 9.23 25.68 -12.61
CA GLY A 70 9.73 27.00 -12.21
C GLY A 70 8.82 27.75 -11.23
N SER A 71 7.59 27.26 -10.97
CA SER A 71 6.72 27.81 -9.94
C SER A 71 7.29 27.60 -8.53
N VAL A 72 6.79 28.36 -7.56
CA VAL A 72 7.25 28.32 -6.17
C VAL A 72 6.05 28.16 -5.25
N LEU A 73 6.11 27.16 -4.36
CA LEU A 73 5.18 27.02 -3.25
C LEU A 73 5.74 27.77 -2.05
N HIS A 74 5.05 28.83 -1.64
CA HIS A 74 5.43 29.63 -0.49
C HIS A 74 4.69 29.16 0.78
N VAL A 75 5.43 28.93 1.86
CA VAL A 75 4.88 28.70 3.21
C VAL A 75 5.24 29.90 4.08
N ASP A 76 4.25 30.78 4.27
CA ASP A 76 4.38 32.00 5.07
C ASP A 76 4.58 31.71 6.57
N GLU A 77 4.90 32.74 7.34
CA GLU A 77 5.16 32.62 8.78
C GLU A 77 4.00 32.04 9.58
N ARG A 78 2.77 32.40 9.23
CA ARG A 78 1.57 31.90 9.93
C ARG A 78 1.42 30.40 9.70
N LEU A 79 1.58 29.95 8.46
CA LEU A 79 1.53 28.54 8.08
C LEU A 79 2.71 27.78 8.66
N MET A 80 3.91 28.34 8.61
CA MET A 80 5.11 27.71 9.18
C MET A 80 4.94 27.45 10.68
N ARG A 81 4.48 28.44 11.44
CA ARG A 81 4.17 28.27 12.88
C ARG A 81 3.12 27.19 13.13
N LYS A 82 2.06 27.14 12.31
CA LYS A 82 1.02 26.09 12.38
C LYS A 82 1.61 24.70 12.11
N HIS A 83 2.48 24.59 11.11
CA HIS A 83 3.02 23.31 10.63
C HIS A 83 4.26 22.82 11.41
N LEU A 84 4.95 23.68 12.14
CA LEU A 84 6.02 23.26 13.07
C LEU A 84 5.50 22.93 14.47
N GLN A 85 4.28 23.34 14.81
CA GLN A 85 3.63 22.93 16.04
C GLN A 85 3.15 21.47 15.98
N TYR A 86 3.01 20.84 17.15
CA TYR A 86 2.34 19.54 17.28
C TYR A 86 1.00 19.52 16.54
N GLY A 87 0.81 18.49 15.70
CA GLY A 87 -0.41 18.27 14.93
C GLY A 87 -1.23 17.09 15.45
N MET A 88 -2.42 16.91 14.88
CA MET A 88 -3.28 15.76 15.16
C MET A 88 -2.73 14.49 14.51
N SER A 89 -3.00 13.35 15.16
CA SER A 89 -2.56 12.05 14.69
C SER A 89 -3.17 11.64 13.35
N GLU A 90 -4.34 12.17 12.97
CA GLU A 90 -4.88 11.95 11.63
C GLU A 90 -4.25 12.79 10.51
N GLY A 91 -3.43 13.79 10.84
CA GLY A 91 -2.88 14.77 9.91
C GLY A 91 -3.61 16.11 9.98
N TYR A 92 -3.09 17.13 9.28
CA TYR A 92 -3.70 18.46 9.31
C TYR A 92 -5.09 18.45 8.65
N PRO A 93 -6.10 19.14 9.24
CA PRO A 93 -7.47 19.13 8.74
C PRO A 93 -7.59 19.50 7.25
N ASP A 94 -6.94 20.59 6.83
CA ASP A 94 -6.97 21.07 5.45
C ASP A 94 -6.43 20.02 4.46
N LEU A 95 -5.30 19.39 4.80
CA LEU A 95 -4.69 18.36 3.96
C LEU A 95 -5.57 17.11 3.92
N ARG A 96 -6.05 16.67 5.09
CA ARG A 96 -6.94 15.51 5.19
C ARG A 96 -8.20 15.70 4.36
N GLN A 97 -8.80 16.90 4.35
CA GLN A 97 -9.94 17.20 3.50
C GLN A 97 -9.59 17.11 2.01
N CYS A 98 -8.49 17.70 1.57
CA CYS A 98 -8.03 17.58 0.18
C CYS A 98 -7.86 16.10 -0.24
N LEU A 99 -7.35 15.26 0.66
CA LEU A 99 -7.12 13.86 0.38
C LEU A 99 -8.41 13.03 0.39
N ILE A 100 -9.36 13.33 1.28
CA ILE A 100 -10.71 12.72 1.25
C ILE A 100 -11.41 13.06 -0.07
N ASP A 101 -11.35 14.32 -0.50
CA ASP A 101 -11.94 14.75 -1.78
C ASP A 101 -11.26 14.07 -2.98
N LEU A 102 -9.94 13.90 -2.93
CA LEU A 102 -9.21 13.13 -3.93
C LEU A 102 -9.66 11.67 -3.98
N GLN A 103 -9.82 11.01 -2.83
CA GLN A 103 -10.33 9.64 -2.74
C GLN A 103 -11.76 9.52 -3.28
N ARG A 104 -12.64 10.49 -2.99
CA ARG A 104 -14.00 10.55 -3.54
C ARG A 104 -14.00 10.67 -5.05
N ARG A 105 -13.13 11.52 -5.62
CA ARG A 105 -12.99 11.70 -7.07
C ARG A 105 -12.46 10.46 -7.78
N LEU A 106 -11.51 9.76 -7.17
CA LEU A 106 -10.84 8.60 -7.78
C LEU A 106 -11.58 7.29 -7.62
N HIS A 107 -12.25 7.11 -6.48
CA HIS A 107 -12.79 5.81 -6.08
C HIS A 107 -14.28 5.85 -5.78
N SER A 108 -14.83 7.02 -5.44
CA SER A 108 -16.24 7.19 -5.02
C SER A 108 -16.71 6.09 -4.06
N PRO A 109 -16.05 5.91 -2.89
CA PRO A 109 -16.35 4.80 -1.99
C PRO A 109 -17.83 4.79 -1.59
N PRO A 110 -18.56 3.66 -1.72
CA PRO A 110 -19.98 3.58 -1.37
C PRO A 110 -20.27 3.97 0.10
N THR A 111 -19.27 3.86 0.97
CA THR A 111 -19.33 4.16 2.40
C THR A 111 -19.05 5.63 2.76
N CYS A 112 -18.78 6.51 1.78
CA CYS A 112 -18.53 7.94 2.01
C CYS A 112 -19.69 8.70 2.67
N ASP A 113 -20.92 8.41 2.27
CA ASP A 113 -22.12 9.09 2.74
C ASP A 113 -22.96 8.20 3.69
N SER A 114 -22.41 7.05 4.08
CA SER A 114 -23.06 6.12 4.99
C SER A 114 -23.07 6.69 6.41
N GLN A 115 -24.24 6.71 7.04
CA GLN A 115 -24.40 6.97 8.48
C GLN A 115 -24.25 5.69 9.32
N HIS A 116 -23.88 4.57 8.70
CA HIS A 116 -23.75 3.26 9.35
C HIS A 116 -22.33 3.00 9.85
N THR A 117 -22.14 1.91 10.60
CA THR A 117 -20.79 1.45 10.96
C THR A 117 -19.94 1.16 9.74
N GLY A 118 -18.66 1.52 9.83
CA GLY A 118 -17.73 1.39 8.71
C GLY A 118 -17.69 2.62 7.80
N GLN A 119 -18.25 3.75 8.23
CA GLN A 119 -18.14 5.05 7.54
C GLN A 119 -16.73 5.27 7.02
N PHE A 120 -16.61 5.62 5.74
CA PHE A 120 -15.33 5.91 5.11
C PHE A 120 -14.64 7.07 5.83
N ASP A 121 -13.35 6.87 6.07
CA ASP A 121 -12.49 7.85 6.69
C ASP A 121 -11.05 7.68 6.17
N LEU A 122 -10.15 8.60 6.54
CA LEU A 122 -8.77 8.68 6.13
C LEU A 122 -7.87 9.15 7.28
N VAL A 123 -6.69 8.54 7.39
CA VAL A 123 -5.61 8.90 8.32
C VAL A 123 -4.27 9.01 7.58
N MET A 124 -3.50 10.05 7.85
CA MET A 124 -2.14 10.20 7.32
C MET A 124 -1.15 9.23 7.97
N THR A 125 -0.19 8.71 7.19
CA THR A 125 0.87 7.79 7.66
C THR A 125 2.25 8.20 7.18
N GLN A 126 3.30 7.71 7.86
CA GLN A 126 4.71 8.02 7.58
C GLN A 126 5.26 7.18 6.40
N GLY A 127 4.51 7.17 5.29
CA GLY A 127 4.64 6.23 4.18
C GLY A 127 3.73 5.00 4.35
N ALA A 128 3.42 4.32 3.24
CA ALA A 128 2.47 3.18 3.25
C ALA A 128 2.88 2.06 4.22
N ASN A 129 4.19 1.79 4.35
CA ASN A 129 4.70 0.79 5.29
C ASN A 129 4.29 1.05 6.75
N ASP A 130 4.22 2.32 7.18
CA ASP A 130 3.74 2.68 8.53
C ASP A 130 2.27 2.28 8.69
N GLY A 131 1.44 2.62 7.71
CA GLY A 131 0.01 2.27 7.68
C GLY A 131 -0.26 0.76 7.61
N ILE A 132 0.44 0.06 6.72
CA ILE A 132 0.34 -1.40 6.55
C ILE A 132 0.78 -2.12 7.84
N ASN A 133 1.88 -1.69 8.45
CA ASN A 133 2.34 -2.27 9.72
C ASN A 133 1.34 -2.03 10.86
N MET A 134 0.73 -0.84 10.94
CA MET A 134 -0.35 -0.58 11.89
C MET A 134 -1.56 -1.47 11.61
N ALA A 135 -1.96 -1.63 10.34
CA ALA A 135 -3.06 -2.51 9.97
C ALA A 135 -2.81 -3.97 10.39
N PHE A 136 -1.60 -4.49 10.16
CA PHE A 136 -1.23 -5.82 10.66
C PHE A 136 -1.27 -5.91 12.18
N ASN A 137 -0.75 -4.93 12.92
CA ASN A 137 -0.83 -4.90 14.38
C ASN A 137 -2.28 -4.80 14.90
N ILE A 138 -3.17 -4.14 14.15
CA ILE A 138 -4.60 -4.06 14.45
C ILE A 138 -5.27 -5.40 14.24
N LEU A 139 -4.91 -6.11 13.17
CA LEU A 139 -5.67 -7.25 12.68
C LEU A 139 -5.08 -8.60 13.09
N LEU A 140 -3.81 -8.71 13.47
CA LEU A 140 -3.13 -9.99 13.72
C LEU A 140 -2.64 -10.12 15.17
N ASN A 141 -2.72 -11.33 15.70
CA ASN A 141 -1.98 -11.79 16.88
C ASN A 141 -0.90 -12.78 16.46
N GLU A 142 0.00 -13.11 17.39
CA GLU A 142 0.85 -14.28 17.27
C GLU A 142 0.02 -15.54 16.96
N GLY A 143 0.45 -16.31 15.97
CA GLY A 143 -0.23 -17.51 15.48
C GLY A 143 -1.41 -17.27 14.52
N ASP A 144 -1.92 -16.03 14.39
CA ASP A 144 -2.95 -15.71 13.39
C ASP A 144 -2.37 -15.85 11.96
N TRP A 145 -3.24 -15.99 10.96
CA TRP A 145 -2.86 -16.16 9.55
C TRP A 145 -3.33 -14.97 8.69
N ALA A 146 -2.46 -14.54 7.78
CA ALA A 146 -2.78 -13.62 6.68
C ALA A 146 -2.69 -14.34 5.33
N LEU A 147 -3.54 -13.96 4.39
CA LEU A 147 -3.51 -14.45 3.01
C LEU A 147 -2.78 -13.45 2.11
N THR A 148 -1.94 -13.93 1.20
CA THR A 148 -1.27 -13.10 0.17
C THR A 148 -1.27 -13.81 -1.18
N GLU A 149 -0.88 -13.12 -2.26
CA GLU A 149 -0.45 -13.81 -3.48
C GLU A 149 0.82 -14.65 -3.21
N GLU A 150 1.07 -15.68 -4.04
CA GLU A 150 2.28 -16.52 -3.98
C GLU A 150 3.59 -15.73 -4.02
N ALA A 151 3.61 -14.64 -4.81
CA ALA A 151 4.71 -13.70 -4.86
C ALA A 151 4.20 -12.32 -4.45
N THR A 152 4.76 -11.78 -3.36
CA THR A 152 4.29 -10.52 -2.75
C THR A 152 5.44 -9.69 -2.20
N TYR A 153 5.13 -8.55 -1.58
CA TYR A 153 6.13 -7.61 -1.10
C TYR A 153 6.90 -8.15 0.13
N PRO A 154 8.25 -8.28 0.08
CA PRO A 154 9.01 -8.94 1.14
C PRO A 154 8.92 -8.22 2.49
N THR A 155 8.74 -6.89 2.47
CA THR A 155 8.60 -6.13 3.71
C THR A 155 7.26 -6.41 4.41
N ALA A 156 6.18 -6.68 3.67
CA ALA A 156 4.91 -7.11 4.28
C ALA A 156 5.07 -8.47 4.98
N LEU A 157 5.77 -9.42 4.34
CA LEU A 157 6.13 -10.70 4.97
C LEU A 157 6.98 -10.53 6.24
N SER A 158 7.91 -9.57 6.22
CA SER A 158 8.73 -9.24 7.39
C SER A 158 7.89 -8.63 8.52
N MET A 159 6.91 -7.78 8.19
CA MET A 159 5.99 -7.20 9.18
C MET A 159 5.14 -8.28 9.84
N THR A 160 4.55 -9.20 9.08
CA THR A 160 3.76 -10.30 9.65
C THR A 160 4.62 -11.23 10.52
N ALA A 161 5.84 -11.54 10.06
CA ALA A 161 6.78 -12.34 10.84
C ALA A 161 7.16 -11.68 12.18
N SER A 162 7.32 -10.35 12.21
CA SER A 162 7.64 -9.61 13.45
C SER A 162 6.53 -9.65 14.52
N ILE A 163 5.29 -9.93 14.11
CA ILE A 163 4.14 -10.12 15.00
C ILE A 163 4.09 -11.58 15.52
N GLY A 164 4.80 -12.51 14.87
CA GLY A 164 4.61 -13.95 15.06
C GLY A 164 3.39 -14.50 14.32
N ALA A 165 2.88 -13.76 13.32
CA ALA A 165 1.79 -14.20 12.47
C ALA A 165 2.32 -15.03 11.28
N ASN A 166 1.48 -15.93 10.78
CA ASN A 166 1.77 -16.78 9.64
C ASN A 166 1.20 -16.18 8.35
N VAL A 167 1.78 -16.57 7.21
CA VAL A 167 1.30 -16.17 5.88
C VAL A 167 1.01 -17.41 5.06
N TYR A 168 -0.19 -17.48 4.50
CA TYR A 168 -0.56 -18.52 3.55
C TYR A 168 -0.58 -17.94 2.12
N PRO A 169 0.26 -18.45 1.20
CA PRO A 169 0.23 -18.04 -0.19
C PRO A 169 -1.00 -18.63 -0.90
N VAL A 170 -1.79 -17.77 -1.54
CA VAL A 170 -2.87 -18.16 -2.44
C VAL A 170 -2.36 -18.07 -3.86
N ALA A 171 -2.60 -19.13 -4.64
CA ALA A 171 -2.15 -19.23 -6.01
C ALA A 171 -2.62 -18.03 -6.85
N ALA A 172 -1.75 -17.55 -7.75
CA ALA A 172 -2.04 -16.40 -8.59
C ALA A 172 -1.65 -16.65 -10.05
N ASP A 173 -2.36 -16.00 -10.96
CA ASP A 173 -2.06 -15.99 -12.40
C ASP A 173 -1.76 -14.56 -12.88
N GLU A 174 -1.77 -14.36 -14.20
CA GLU A 174 -1.50 -13.08 -14.87
C GLU A 174 -2.57 -12.01 -14.62
N ASP A 175 -3.65 -12.36 -13.91
CA ASP A 175 -4.75 -11.48 -13.52
C ASP A 175 -4.88 -11.42 -11.99
N GLY A 176 -3.94 -12.01 -11.24
CA GLY A 176 -3.87 -11.93 -9.78
C GLY A 176 -4.29 -13.21 -9.06
N MET A 177 -4.61 -13.08 -7.77
CA MET A 177 -5.01 -14.20 -6.90
C MET A 177 -6.18 -14.99 -7.51
N LEU A 178 -6.11 -16.30 -7.53
CA LEU A 178 -7.14 -17.17 -8.10
C LEU A 178 -8.34 -17.27 -7.14
N PRO A 179 -9.56 -16.82 -7.50
CA PRO A 179 -10.72 -16.89 -6.62
C PRO A 179 -11.07 -18.32 -6.22
N LYS A 180 -10.91 -19.28 -7.15
CA LYS A 180 -11.15 -20.70 -6.88
C LYS A 180 -10.22 -21.25 -5.79
N GLU A 181 -8.94 -20.86 -5.81
CA GLU A 181 -7.99 -21.30 -4.81
C GLU A 181 -8.20 -20.58 -3.47
N LEU A 182 -8.55 -19.29 -3.51
CA LEU A 182 -8.96 -18.55 -2.32
C LEU A 182 -10.15 -19.23 -1.62
N ASP A 183 -11.20 -19.54 -2.37
CA ASP A 183 -12.39 -20.21 -1.83
C ASP A 183 -12.08 -21.63 -1.33
N ARG A 184 -11.27 -22.40 -2.06
CA ARG A 184 -10.83 -23.73 -1.63
C ARG A 184 -10.09 -23.66 -0.30
N VAL A 185 -9.14 -22.74 -0.15
CA VAL A 185 -8.33 -22.57 1.06
C VAL A 185 -9.20 -22.21 2.26
N LEU A 186 -10.12 -21.27 2.09
CA LEU A 186 -11.02 -20.82 3.16
C LEU A 186 -12.04 -21.90 3.54
N SER A 187 -12.69 -22.51 2.55
CA SER A 187 -13.73 -23.54 2.76
C SER A 187 -13.18 -24.86 3.34
N SER A 188 -11.89 -25.12 3.21
CA SER A 188 -11.23 -26.31 3.76
C SER A 188 -10.22 -25.99 4.87
N TRP A 189 -10.24 -24.76 5.41
CA TRP A 189 -9.21 -24.28 6.32
C TRP A 189 -9.01 -25.19 7.52
N ASP A 190 -10.09 -25.57 8.20
CA ASP A 190 -10.04 -26.41 9.40
C ASP A 190 -9.46 -27.82 9.13
N GLN A 191 -9.59 -28.31 7.89
CA GLN A 191 -9.01 -29.59 7.46
C GLN A 191 -7.53 -29.43 7.11
N LEU A 192 -7.16 -28.34 6.44
CA LEU A 192 -5.78 -28.04 6.04
C LEU A 192 -4.91 -27.63 7.23
N HIS A 193 -5.50 -26.94 8.21
CA HIS A 193 -4.82 -26.41 9.40
C HIS A 193 -5.62 -26.71 10.68
N PRO A 194 -5.72 -27.98 11.11
CA PRO A 194 -6.51 -28.36 12.28
C PRO A 194 -6.08 -27.61 13.55
N GLY A 195 -7.03 -26.97 14.22
CA GLY A 195 -6.80 -26.21 15.45
C GLY A 195 -6.21 -24.81 15.25
N CYS A 196 -5.93 -24.40 14.00
CA CYS A 196 -5.58 -23.02 13.68
C CYS A 196 -6.83 -22.17 13.46
N ARG A 197 -6.76 -20.89 13.82
CA ARG A 197 -7.81 -19.93 13.49
C ARG A 197 -7.82 -19.68 11.97
N THR A 198 -9.02 -19.57 11.41
CA THR A 198 -9.22 -19.14 10.02
C THR A 198 -8.60 -17.76 9.78
N PRO A 199 -7.96 -17.51 8.63
CA PRO A 199 -7.44 -16.21 8.29
C PRO A 199 -8.57 -15.19 8.26
N LYS A 200 -8.25 -13.95 8.61
CA LYS A 200 -9.23 -12.84 8.64
C LYS A 200 -8.81 -11.63 7.80
N ILE A 201 -7.67 -11.73 7.13
CA ILE A 201 -7.10 -10.66 6.32
C ILE A 201 -6.51 -11.20 5.02
N ILE A 202 -6.81 -10.52 3.92
CA ILE A 202 -6.12 -10.62 2.64
C ILE A 202 -5.23 -9.38 2.51
N TYR A 203 -3.92 -9.56 2.39
CA TYR A 203 -3.02 -8.51 1.94
C TYR A 203 -2.74 -8.70 0.44
N THR A 204 -2.91 -7.65 -0.35
CA THR A 204 -2.79 -7.74 -1.82
C THR A 204 -2.29 -6.44 -2.43
N ILE A 205 -1.59 -6.56 -3.56
CA ILE A 205 -1.06 -5.44 -4.35
C ILE A 205 -1.69 -5.52 -5.75
N THR A 206 -2.87 -4.94 -5.90
CA THR A 206 -3.72 -5.22 -7.09
C THR A 206 -3.37 -4.41 -8.33
N SER A 207 -2.63 -3.31 -8.16
CA SER A 207 -2.21 -2.41 -9.24
C SER A 207 -0.72 -2.55 -9.45
N ALA A 208 -0.30 -3.12 -10.58
CA ALA A 208 1.10 -3.36 -10.94
C ALA A 208 1.94 -3.96 -9.79
N GLY A 209 1.48 -5.10 -9.26
CA GLY A 209 1.96 -5.71 -8.03
C GLY A 209 3.47 -5.92 -7.95
N ASN A 210 4.03 -5.80 -6.75
CA ASN A 210 5.44 -6.15 -6.50
C ASN A 210 5.52 -7.61 -6.02
N PRO A 211 6.18 -8.52 -6.75
CA PRO A 211 7.12 -8.28 -7.85
C PRO A 211 6.55 -8.41 -9.27
N THR A 212 5.33 -8.90 -9.43
CA THR A 212 4.81 -9.47 -10.68
C THR A 212 4.56 -8.47 -11.82
N GLY A 213 4.36 -7.19 -11.50
CA GLY A 213 3.93 -6.16 -12.45
C GLY A 213 2.48 -6.34 -12.95
N VAL A 214 1.71 -7.23 -12.32
CA VAL A 214 0.35 -7.59 -12.70
C VAL A 214 -0.65 -6.57 -12.14
N THR A 215 -1.64 -6.20 -12.96
CA THR A 215 -2.81 -5.41 -12.55
C THR A 215 -4.04 -6.30 -12.68
N TRP A 216 -4.78 -6.45 -11.61
CA TRP A 216 -5.96 -7.31 -11.58
C TRP A 216 -7.10 -6.66 -12.36
N SER A 217 -7.83 -7.46 -13.12
CA SER A 217 -9.07 -7.04 -13.78
C SER A 217 -10.16 -6.72 -12.77
N LEU A 218 -11.13 -5.91 -13.19
CA LEU A 218 -12.31 -5.63 -12.37
C LEU A 218 -13.11 -6.91 -12.05
N GLY A 219 -13.19 -7.84 -13.01
CA GLY A 219 -13.83 -9.14 -12.80
C GLY A 219 -13.16 -9.93 -11.69
N ARG A 220 -11.83 -9.94 -11.67
CA ARG A 220 -11.05 -10.58 -10.61
C ARG A 220 -11.31 -9.97 -9.24
N LYS A 221 -11.20 -8.63 -9.14
CA LYS A 221 -11.44 -7.91 -7.88
C LYS A 221 -12.85 -8.19 -7.37
N ARG A 222 -13.88 -8.18 -8.22
CA ARG A 222 -15.26 -8.52 -7.82
C ARG A 222 -15.37 -9.94 -7.25
N ALA A 223 -14.79 -10.93 -7.91
CA ALA A 223 -14.84 -12.31 -7.44
C ALA A 223 -14.15 -12.47 -6.06
N VAL A 224 -12.99 -11.84 -5.87
CA VAL A 224 -12.29 -11.86 -4.57
C VAL A 224 -13.04 -11.05 -3.51
N TYR A 225 -13.65 -9.91 -3.87
CA TYR A 225 -14.47 -9.13 -2.95
C TYR A 225 -15.64 -9.96 -2.43
N GLU A 226 -16.42 -10.62 -3.31
CA GLU A 226 -17.53 -11.47 -2.87
C GLU A 226 -17.08 -12.63 -1.97
N LEU A 227 -15.90 -13.22 -2.22
CA LEU A 227 -15.33 -14.23 -1.33
C LEU A 227 -14.90 -13.65 0.03
N ALA A 228 -14.33 -12.45 0.03
CA ALA A 228 -14.05 -11.74 1.27
C ALA A 228 -15.35 -11.49 2.05
N ARG A 229 -16.48 -11.23 1.35
CA ARG A 229 -17.79 -11.11 2.00
C ARG A 229 -18.28 -12.42 2.60
N SER A 230 -18.30 -13.50 1.82
CA SER A 230 -18.83 -14.79 2.24
C SER A 230 -18.01 -15.42 3.36
N HIS A 231 -16.69 -15.20 3.36
CA HIS A 231 -15.75 -15.72 4.37
C HIS A 231 -15.36 -14.66 5.41
N ASP A 232 -16.06 -13.52 5.43
CA ASP A 232 -15.95 -12.52 6.48
C ASP A 232 -14.53 -11.94 6.69
N LEU A 233 -13.80 -11.68 5.60
CA LEU A 233 -12.42 -11.18 5.59
C LEU A 233 -12.34 -9.65 5.46
N ILE A 234 -11.28 -9.07 6.02
CA ILE A 234 -10.79 -7.72 5.70
C ILE A 234 -9.82 -7.78 4.53
N ILE A 235 -9.92 -6.84 3.59
CA ILE A 235 -8.95 -6.66 2.50
C ILE A 235 -8.04 -5.48 2.86
N LEU A 236 -6.73 -5.73 2.93
CA LEU A 236 -5.69 -4.71 3.00
C LEU A 236 -5.07 -4.56 1.60
N GLU A 237 -5.55 -3.56 0.87
CA GLU A 237 -5.09 -3.22 -0.49
C GLU A 237 -3.89 -2.26 -0.38
N ASP A 238 -2.66 -2.75 -0.60
CA ASP A 238 -1.47 -1.91 -0.79
C ASP A 238 -1.41 -1.45 -2.24
N ASP A 239 -1.68 -0.17 -2.48
CA ASP A 239 -1.85 0.37 -3.82
C ASP A 239 -0.78 1.42 -4.17
N ALA A 240 0.46 1.13 -3.75
CA ALA A 240 1.62 1.99 -3.99
C ALA A 240 1.88 2.33 -5.47
N TYR A 241 1.36 1.54 -6.40
CA TYR A 241 1.52 1.72 -7.86
C TYR A 241 0.20 1.99 -8.58
N TYR A 242 -0.90 2.33 -7.88
CA TYR A 242 -2.21 2.60 -8.48
C TYR A 242 -2.14 3.56 -9.67
N PHE A 243 -1.43 4.68 -9.49
CA PHE A 243 -1.24 5.70 -10.51
C PHE A 243 -0.27 5.32 -11.64
N LEU A 244 0.51 4.25 -11.47
CA LEU A 244 1.46 3.75 -12.45
C LEU A 244 0.89 2.63 -13.34
N GLN A 245 -0.42 2.43 -13.36
CA GLN A 245 -1.06 1.62 -14.40
C GLN A 245 -0.85 2.29 -15.76
N PHE A 246 -0.41 1.54 -16.79
CA PHE A 246 -0.11 2.13 -18.10
C PHE A 246 -1.35 2.29 -18.98
N ASN A 247 -2.38 1.48 -18.73
CA ASN A 247 -3.63 1.54 -19.46
C ASN A 247 -4.59 2.55 -18.81
N ARG A 248 -5.47 3.12 -19.64
CA ARG A 248 -6.58 3.99 -19.21
C ARG A 248 -7.89 3.41 -19.76
N PRO A 249 -9.02 3.57 -19.03
CA PRO A 249 -9.12 4.15 -17.69
C PRO A 249 -8.41 3.29 -16.63
N LEU A 250 -8.09 3.88 -15.47
CA LEU A 250 -7.55 3.13 -14.33
C LEU A 250 -8.55 2.06 -13.88
N ILE A 251 -8.07 0.88 -13.51
CA ILE A 251 -8.95 -0.16 -12.97
C ILE A 251 -9.40 0.25 -11.56
N ALA A 252 -10.70 0.14 -11.31
CA ALA A 252 -11.28 0.48 -10.01
C ALA A 252 -10.61 -0.29 -8.86
N SER A 253 -10.49 0.37 -7.71
CA SER A 253 -9.93 -0.21 -6.48
C SER A 253 -10.95 -1.10 -5.75
N PHE A 254 -10.49 -1.92 -4.81
CA PHE A 254 -11.40 -2.57 -3.87
C PHE A 254 -12.23 -1.55 -3.08
N LEU A 255 -11.63 -0.42 -2.70
CA LEU A 255 -12.33 0.68 -2.03
C LEU A 255 -13.53 1.21 -2.85
N SER A 256 -13.44 1.20 -4.18
CA SER A 256 -14.52 1.69 -5.07
C SER A 256 -15.76 0.79 -5.07
N MET A 257 -15.63 -0.47 -4.63
CA MET A 257 -16.73 -1.43 -4.54
C MET A 257 -17.05 -1.83 -3.09
N ASP A 258 -16.45 -1.15 -2.11
CA ASP A 258 -16.55 -1.54 -0.72
C ASP A 258 -17.88 -1.13 -0.07
N VAL A 259 -18.93 -1.89 -0.35
CA VAL A 259 -20.28 -1.65 0.21
C VAL A 259 -20.41 -2.04 1.68
N ASP A 260 -19.55 -2.94 2.17
CA ASP A 260 -19.58 -3.44 3.55
C ASP A 260 -18.63 -2.68 4.49
N GLY A 261 -17.70 -1.87 3.97
CA GLY A 261 -16.66 -1.24 4.78
C GLY A 261 -15.57 -2.21 5.25
N ARG A 262 -15.19 -3.20 4.41
CA ARG A 262 -14.20 -4.24 4.74
C ARG A 262 -12.83 -4.02 4.08
N VAL A 263 -12.62 -2.87 3.43
CA VAL A 263 -11.37 -2.55 2.74
C VAL A 263 -10.59 -1.49 3.52
N LEU A 264 -9.35 -1.83 3.89
CA LEU A 264 -8.31 -0.87 4.25
C LEU A 264 -7.40 -0.68 3.04
N ARG A 265 -7.34 0.55 2.53
CA ARG A 265 -6.51 0.92 1.40
C ARG A 265 -5.29 1.71 1.87
N ALA A 266 -4.11 1.32 1.41
CA ALA A 266 -2.88 2.07 1.61
C ALA A 266 -2.45 2.78 0.33
N ASP A 267 -2.42 4.12 0.35
CA ASP A 267 -1.88 4.94 -0.74
C ASP A 267 -0.56 5.59 -0.33
N THR A 268 0.29 5.94 -1.29
CA THR A 268 1.57 6.61 -1.02
C THR A 268 1.95 7.62 -2.09
N PHE A 269 2.54 8.72 -1.67
CA PHE A 269 3.13 9.72 -2.57
C PHE A 269 4.55 9.36 -3.00
N SER A 270 5.10 8.25 -2.52
CA SER A 270 6.49 7.86 -2.74
C SER A 270 6.84 7.63 -4.21
N LYS A 271 5.88 7.16 -5.01
CA LYS A 271 6.13 6.77 -6.42
C LYS A 271 5.83 7.88 -7.42
N ILE A 272 5.19 8.96 -6.97
CA ILE A 272 4.73 10.07 -7.81
C ILE A 272 5.31 11.43 -7.41
N LEU A 273 5.62 11.66 -6.13
CA LEU A 273 6.21 12.92 -5.64
C LEU A 273 7.62 12.73 -5.10
N GLY A 274 7.84 11.70 -4.27
CA GLY A 274 9.18 11.36 -3.78
C GLY A 274 9.15 10.56 -2.48
N PRO A 275 9.96 9.49 -2.36
CA PRO A 275 9.92 8.60 -1.20
C PRO A 275 10.44 9.23 0.10
N GLY A 276 11.30 10.25 0.00
CA GLY A 276 11.86 10.97 1.15
C GLY A 276 10.85 11.83 1.92
N LEU A 277 9.70 12.14 1.31
CA LEU A 277 8.64 12.93 1.97
C LEU A 277 7.96 12.19 3.11
N ARG A 278 7.99 10.85 3.07
CA ARG A 278 7.30 9.99 4.05
C ARG A 278 5.80 10.29 4.17
N LEU A 279 5.15 10.64 3.06
CA LEU A 279 3.70 10.93 3.03
C LEU A 279 2.92 9.78 2.39
N ALA A 280 1.87 9.35 3.08
CA ALA A 280 0.94 8.31 2.67
C ALA A 280 -0.39 8.45 3.43
N THR A 281 -1.38 7.66 3.03
CA THR A 281 -2.68 7.61 3.70
C THR A 281 -3.16 6.17 3.85
N MET A 282 -3.86 5.91 4.96
CA MET A 282 -4.76 4.76 5.07
C MET A 282 -6.19 5.27 4.96
N SER A 283 -6.97 4.65 4.08
CA SER A 283 -8.39 4.95 3.86
C SER A 283 -9.23 3.71 4.08
N GLY A 284 -10.44 3.84 4.62
CA GLY A 284 -11.29 2.69 4.92
C GLY A 284 -12.24 2.94 6.08
N PRO A 285 -12.69 1.89 6.80
CA PRO A 285 -13.70 2.02 7.84
C PRO A 285 -13.17 2.74 9.09
N ALA A 286 -13.87 3.80 9.51
CA ALA A 286 -13.53 4.62 10.67
C ALA A 286 -13.19 3.80 11.94
N PRO A 287 -13.91 2.72 12.30
CA PRO A 287 -13.57 1.93 13.49
C PRO A 287 -12.14 1.35 13.50
N LEU A 288 -11.60 0.96 12.33
CA LEU A 288 -10.21 0.48 12.24
C LEU A 288 -9.22 1.64 12.21
N LEU A 289 -9.57 2.74 11.55
CA LEU A 289 -8.73 3.94 11.49
C LEU A 289 -8.64 4.65 12.86
N ASP A 290 -9.66 4.55 13.70
CA ASP A 290 -9.63 5.03 15.09
C ASP A 290 -8.58 4.30 15.92
N VAL A 291 -8.46 2.98 15.74
CA VAL A 291 -7.39 2.22 16.39
C VAL A 291 -6.01 2.64 15.84
N MET A 292 -5.89 2.93 14.54
CA MET A 292 -4.64 3.49 13.98
C MET A 292 -4.29 4.82 14.63
N ARG A 293 -5.25 5.73 14.82
CA ARG A 293 -5.03 7.00 15.51
C ARG A 293 -4.48 6.79 16.93
N LEU A 294 -5.00 5.81 17.66
CA LEU A 294 -4.51 5.46 18.99
C LEU A 294 -3.10 4.85 18.98
N ILE A 295 -2.74 4.09 17.94
CA ILE A 295 -1.36 3.63 17.76
C ILE A 295 -0.42 4.82 17.52
N LYS A 296 -0.85 5.77 16.67
CA LYS A 296 -0.07 6.97 16.35
C LYS A 296 0.16 7.86 17.56
N ASP A 297 -0.84 8.10 18.40
CA ASP A 297 -0.71 8.86 19.65
C ASP A 297 0.44 8.37 20.54
N CYS A 298 0.69 7.05 20.57
CA CYS A 298 1.72 6.45 21.41
C CYS A 298 3.04 6.19 20.66
N SER A 299 3.15 6.60 19.39
CA SER A 299 4.32 6.33 18.55
C SER A 299 4.78 7.61 17.84
N SER A 300 4.38 7.80 16.58
CA SER A 300 4.80 8.93 15.76
C SER A 300 4.14 10.25 16.16
N THR A 301 3.09 10.22 16.99
CA THR A 301 2.17 11.33 17.24
C THR A 301 1.52 11.82 15.95
N ALA A 302 2.24 12.58 15.12
CA ALA A 302 1.76 13.10 13.84
C ALA A 302 2.81 12.97 12.71
N GLY A 303 2.33 13.18 11.48
CA GLY A 303 3.16 13.34 10.27
C GLY A 303 4.22 14.46 10.40
N CYS A 304 5.31 14.39 9.64
CA CYS A 304 6.23 15.55 9.51
C CYS A 304 5.45 16.78 9.01
N GLY A 305 5.43 17.84 9.81
CA GLY A 305 4.54 18.95 9.54
C GLY A 305 4.93 19.78 8.32
N LEU A 306 6.24 19.95 8.08
CA LEU A 306 6.77 20.63 6.88
C LEU A 306 6.46 19.85 5.60
N ALA A 307 6.55 18.51 5.63
CA ALA A 307 6.20 17.68 4.48
C ALA A 307 4.70 17.78 4.15
N GLN A 308 3.85 17.76 5.18
CA GLN A 308 2.41 17.98 5.00
C GLN A 308 2.09 19.39 4.49
N ALA A 309 2.80 20.42 4.96
CA ALA A 309 2.68 21.80 4.48
C ALA A 309 3.00 21.88 2.98
N MET A 310 4.11 21.29 2.56
CA MET A 310 4.49 21.24 1.15
C MET A 310 3.42 20.53 0.30
N LEU A 311 2.90 19.39 0.76
CA LEU A 311 1.87 18.64 0.03
C LEU A 311 0.54 19.40 -0.08
N VAL A 312 0.07 20.04 0.99
CA VAL A 312 -1.21 20.79 0.92
C VAL A 312 -1.07 22.02 0.02
N GLN A 313 0.09 22.72 0.05
CA GLN A 313 0.34 23.82 -0.86
C GLN A 313 0.42 23.34 -2.32
N LEU A 314 1.09 22.22 -2.56
CA LEU A 314 1.17 21.61 -3.89
C LEU A 314 -0.21 21.27 -4.44
N LEU A 315 -1.04 20.57 -3.66
CA LEU A 315 -2.40 20.19 -4.08
C LEU A 315 -3.30 21.40 -4.31
N ARG A 316 -3.14 22.47 -3.52
CA ARG A 316 -3.87 23.73 -3.73
C ARG A 316 -3.40 24.46 -4.98
N HIS A 317 -2.10 24.49 -5.22
CA HIS A 317 -1.50 25.18 -6.36
C HIS A 317 -1.86 24.51 -7.69
N TRP A 318 -1.72 23.18 -7.75
CA TRP A 318 -2.05 22.41 -8.95
C TRP A 318 -3.54 22.15 -9.11
N GLY A 319 -4.30 22.16 -8.02
CA GLY A 319 -5.62 21.55 -7.98
C GLY A 319 -5.55 20.03 -8.25
N TYR A 320 -6.71 19.38 -8.26
CA TYR A 320 -6.77 17.94 -8.54
C TYR A 320 -6.37 17.63 -9.98
N ASP A 321 -6.76 18.45 -10.95
CA ASP A 321 -6.47 18.21 -12.37
C ASP A 321 -4.97 18.38 -12.67
N GLY A 322 -4.31 19.39 -12.09
CA GLY A 322 -2.86 19.55 -12.23
C GLY A 322 -2.09 18.42 -11.55
N PHE A 323 -2.56 17.94 -10.40
CA PHE A 323 -1.98 16.76 -9.75
C PHE A 323 -2.11 15.50 -10.63
N LEU A 324 -3.28 15.27 -11.24
CA LEU A 324 -3.49 14.14 -12.16
C LEU A 324 -2.67 14.27 -13.44
N CYS A 325 -2.49 15.48 -13.97
CA CYS A 325 -1.59 15.75 -15.09
C CYS A 325 -0.14 15.38 -14.76
N HIS A 326 0.35 15.78 -13.58
CA HIS A 326 1.68 15.36 -13.09
C HIS A 326 1.77 13.83 -12.97
N VAL A 327 0.76 13.20 -12.39
CA VAL A 327 0.67 11.74 -12.29
C VAL A 327 0.75 11.05 -13.67
N ASP A 328 0.02 11.55 -14.66
CA ASP A 328 0.03 11.01 -16.02
C ASP A 328 1.40 11.19 -16.69
N SER A 329 2.09 12.31 -16.45
CA SER A 329 3.46 12.51 -16.90
C SER A 329 4.43 11.50 -16.26
N VAL A 330 4.30 11.23 -14.96
CA VAL A 330 5.12 10.23 -14.27
C VAL A 330 4.84 8.83 -14.81
N MET A 331 3.57 8.49 -15.03
CA MET A 331 3.18 7.21 -15.63
C MET A 331 3.77 7.05 -17.03
N GLY A 332 3.68 8.10 -17.88
CA GLY A 332 4.23 8.08 -19.23
C GLY A 332 5.73 7.82 -19.26
N PHE A 333 6.48 8.41 -18.32
CA PHE A 333 7.91 8.10 -18.14
C PHE A 333 8.14 6.61 -17.82
N TYR A 334 7.42 6.03 -16.87
CA TYR A 334 7.58 4.62 -16.52
C TYR A 334 7.12 3.67 -17.62
N LYS A 335 6.12 4.06 -18.41
CA LYS A 335 5.70 3.28 -19.59
C LYS A 335 6.85 3.18 -20.60
N GLN A 336 7.51 4.29 -20.92
CA GLN A 336 8.67 4.28 -21.83
C GLN A 336 9.81 3.38 -21.31
N ARG A 337 10.05 3.38 -19.99
CA ARG A 337 11.03 2.50 -19.35
C ARG A 337 10.63 1.02 -19.42
N ALA A 338 9.36 0.71 -19.24
CA ALA A 338 8.84 -0.65 -19.39
C ALA A 338 8.98 -1.14 -20.84
N ASP A 339 8.65 -0.29 -21.83
CA ASP A 339 8.81 -0.60 -23.25
C ASP A 339 10.29 -0.88 -23.59
N MET A 340 11.21 -0.07 -23.06
CA MET A 340 12.67 -0.28 -23.19
C MET A 340 13.13 -1.60 -22.59
N ALA A 341 12.76 -1.91 -21.34
CA ALA A 341 13.16 -3.15 -20.68
C ALA A 341 12.58 -4.39 -21.39
N THR A 342 11.35 -4.31 -21.88
CA THR A 342 10.69 -5.37 -22.64
C THR A 342 11.45 -5.67 -23.94
N ARG A 343 11.83 -4.64 -24.72
CA ARG A 343 12.67 -4.84 -25.92
C ARG A 343 14.03 -5.47 -25.62
N CYS A 344 14.63 -5.15 -24.47
CA CYS A 344 15.88 -5.77 -24.04
C CYS A 344 15.69 -7.25 -23.69
N ALA A 345 14.60 -7.57 -22.97
CA ALA A 345 14.22 -8.95 -22.65
C ALA A 345 13.98 -9.77 -23.92
N GLU A 346 13.22 -9.25 -24.88
CA GLU A 346 12.93 -9.91 -26.16
C GLU A 346 14.21 -10.23 -26.94
N ARG A 347 15.15 -9.28 -27.01
CA ARG A 347 16.42 -9.46 -27.74
C ARG A 347 17.36 -10.46 -27.06
N GLN A 348 17.46 -10.44 -25.74
CA GLN A 348 18.51 -11.18 -25.02
C GLN A 348 18.04 -12.51 -24.41
N LEU A 349 16.76 -12.61 -24.04
CA LEU A 349 16.23 -13.68 -23.18
C LEU A 349 15.20 -14.58 -23.86
N SER A 350 14.80 -14.29 -25.09
CA SER A 350 13.88 -15.16 -25.86
C SER A 350 14.42 -16.59 -25.94
N GLY A 351 13.58 -17.56 -25.57
CA GLY A 351 13.92 -18.98 -25.56
C GLY A 351 14.68 -19.47 -24.32
N ILE A 352 15.11 -18.58 -23.42
CA ILE A 352 15.76 -18.95 -22.14
C ILE A 352 15.01 -18.45 -20.90
N ALA A 353 14.12 -17.46 -21.07
CA ALA A 353 13.20 -16.99 -20.04
C ALA A 353 11.83 -16.68 -20.64
N GLU A 354 10.82 -16.63 -19.77
CA GLU A 354 9.46 -16.17 -20.08
C GLU A 354 9.09 -15.00 -19.18
N TRP A 355 8.27 -14.09 -19.72
CA TRP A 355 7.74 -12.97 -18.96
C TRP A 355 6.46 -12.45 -19.58
N LYS A 356 5.79 -11.59 -18.83
CA LYS A 356 4.67 -10.80 -19.32
C LYS A 356 5.09 -9.34 -19.40
N VAL A 357 4.58 -8.66 -20.43
CA VAL A 357 4.77 -7.22 -20.56
C VAL A 357 4.08 -6.56 -19.37
N PRO A 358 4.79 -5.74 -18.57
CA PRO A 358 4.20 -5.11 -17.40
C PRO A 358 3.03 -4.22 -17.79
N SER A 359 1.91 -4.38 -17.08
CA SER A 359 0.72 -3.55 -17.24
C SER A 359 0.83 -2.19 -16.54
N GLY A 360 1.87 -2.02 -15.73
CA GLY A 360 2.16 -0.82 -14.96
C GLY A 360 3.38 -0.98 -14.06
N GLY A 361 3.58 -0.01 -13.18
CA GLY A 361 4.55 -0.07 -12.09
C GLY A 361 5.99 0.12 -12.55
N MET A 362 6.90 -0.60 -11.91
CA MET A 362 8.34 -0.35 -12.00
C MET A 362 9.17 -1.64 -12.18
N PHE A 363 8.50 -2.79 -12.33
CA PHE A 363 9.14 -4.10 -12.27
C PHE A 363 8.80 -4.99 -13.47
N LEU A 364 9.79 -5.79 -13.87
CA LEU A 364 9.63 -6.91 -14.78
C LEU A 364 9.91 -8.20 -14.02
N TRP A 365 8.98 -9.15 -14.12
CA TRP A 365 9.04 -10.45 -13.46
C TRP A 365 9.32 -11.54 -14.47
N LEU A 366 10.52 -12.11 -14.42
CA LEU A 366 11.01 -13.08 -15.40
C LEU A 366 11.06 -14.48 -14.80
N ARG A 367 10.50 -15.47 -15.50
CA ARG A 367 10.67 -16.90 -15.19
C ARG A 367 11.82 -17.46 -16.02
N VAL A 368 12.89 -17.92 -15.38
CA VAL A 368 14.00 -18.57 -16.09
C VAL A 368 13.63 -20.01 -16.42
N LEU A 369 13.69 -20.39 -17.70
CA LEU A 369 13.27 -21.71 -18.14
C LEU A 369 14.23 -22.79 -17.62
N GLY A 370 13.68 -23.91 -17.15
CA GLY A 370 14.46 -25.04 -16.63
C GLY A 370 15.14 -24.79 -15.28
N VAL A 371 14.96 -23.63 -14.65
CA VAL A 371 15.58 -23.26 -13.38
C VAL A 371 14.52 -23.20 -12.28
N LYS A 372 14.75 -23.93 -11.18
CA LYS A 372 13.85 -23.95 -10.01
C LYS A 372 14.24 -22.94 -8.92
N ASP A 373 15.48 -22.45 -8.97
CA ASP A 373 16.05 -21.56 -7.97
C ASP A 373 17.06 -20.63 -8.64
N THR A 374 16.75 -19.33 -8.67
CA THR A 374 17.55 -18.33 -9.37
C THR A 374 18.61 -17.67 -8.49
N GLU A 375 18.77 -18.09 -7.23
CA GLU A 375 19.73 -17.47 -6.30
C GLU A 375 21.15 -17.46 -6.89
N VAL A 376 21.60 -18.60 -7.43
CA VAL A 376 22.94 -18.73 -8.04
C VAL A 376 23.11 -17.79 -9.24
N ILE A 377 22.08 -17.66 -10.08
CA ILE A 377 22.10 -16.73 -11.24
C ILE A 377 22.26 -15.29 -10.77
N VAL A 378 21.52 -14.88 -9.74
CA VAL A 378 21.58 -13.51 -9.20
C VAL A 378 22.94 -13.24 -8.56
N GLN A 379 23.52 -14.19 -7.83
CA GLN A 379 24.86 -14.05 -7.26
C GLN A 379 25.96 -13.94 -8.33
N LYS A 380 25.87 -14.71 -9.43
CA LYS A 380 26.79 -14.59 -10.57
C LYS A 380 26.63 -13.27 -11.32
N ALA A 381 25.40 -12.78 -11.48
CA ALA A 381 25.15 -11.46 -12.07
C ALA A 381 25.75 -10.34 -11.19
N LEU A 382 25.66 -10.47 -9.86
CA LEU A 382 26.26 -9.52 -8.91
C LEU A 382 27.79 -9.44 -9.06
N GLN A 383 28.46 -10.58 -9.26
CA GLN A 383 29.91 -10.63 -9.54
C GLN A 383 30.28 -9.93 -10.85
N ARG A 384 29.31 -9.75 -11.76
CA ARG A 384 29.42 -8.98 -13.01
C ARG A 384 28.84 -7.57 -12.89
N HIS A 385 28.68 -7.07 -11.66
CA HIS A 385 28.18 -5.73 -11.33
C HIS A 385 26.73 -5.46 -11.75
N VAL A 386 25.90 -6.50 -11.90
CA VAL A 386 24.47 -6.37 -12.19
C VAL A 386 23.66 -6.84 -10.97
N ILE A 387 22.93 -5.91 -10.35
CA ILE A 387 22.09 -6.20 -9.18
C ILE A 387 20.69 -6.60 -9.63
N LEU A 388 20.29 -7.82 -9.29
CA LEU A 388 18.97 -8.40 -9.51
C LEU A 388 18.42 -8.91 -8.17
N VAL A 389 17.14 -9.29 -8.12
CA VAL A 389 16.57 -9.91 -6.92
C VAL A 389 15.96 -11.26 -7.28
N ALA A 390 16.43 -12.31 -6.62
CA ALA A 390 15.92 -13.66 -6.80
C ALA A 390 14.46 -13.75 -6.31
N GLY A 391 13.69 -14.63 -6.95
CA GLY A 391 12.26 -14.73 -6.70
C GLY A 391 11.93 -15.28 -5.32
N THR A 392 12.87 -16.01 -4.72
CA THR A 392 12.82 -16.59 -3.37
C THR A 392 12.42 -15.55 -2.32
N HIS A 393 12.97 -14.34 -2.43
CA HIS A 393 12.70 -13.24 -1.50
C HIS A 393 11.26 -12.71 -1.53
N PHE A 394 10.49 -13.00 -2.57
CA PHE A 394 9.10 -12.56 -2.72
C PHE A 394 8.09 -13.63 -2.33
N THR A 395 8.55 -14.83 -1.98
CA THR A 395 7.67 -15.93 -1.59
C THR A 395 7.57 -16.05 -0.07
N PRO A 396 6.39 -16.38 0.49
CA PRO A 396 6.29 -16.74 1.91
C PRO A 396 7.23 -17.89 2.26
N ALA A 397 7.88 -17.82 3.43
CA ALA A 397 8.86 -18.81 3.91
C ALA A 397 10.09 -19.04 3.01
N ASN A 398 10.44 -18.10 2.13
CA ASN A 398 11.61 -18.18 1.24
C ASN A 398 11.65 -19.47 0.40
N GLN A 399 10.51 -19.87 -0.15
CA GLN A 399 10.44 -21.02 -1.05
C GLN A 399 11.28 -20.79 -2.30
N LYS A 400 11.91 -21.87 -2.81
CA LYS A 400 12.69 -21.83 -4.04
C LYS A 400 11.83 -21.32 -5.19
N SER A 401 12.39 -20.41 -5.99
CA SER A 401 11.67 -19.76 -7.09
C SER A 401 12.54 -19.67 -8.33
N GLY A 402 11.95 -20.07 -9.46
CA GLY A 402 12.55 -19.93 -10.79
C GLY A 402 12.45 -18.51 -11.37
N TYR A 403 12.07 -17.51 -10.57
CA TYR A 403 11.81 -16.16 -11.02
C TYR A 403 12.87 -15.15 -10.60
N ILE A 404 13.03 -14.07 -11.37
CA ILE A 404 13.87 -12.92 -11.04
C ILE A 404 13.03 -11.65 -11.19
N ARG A 405 13.13 -10.72 -10.21
CA ARG A 405 12.59 -9.37 -10.35
C ARG A 405 13.67 -8.40 -10.81
N LEU A 406 13.36 -7.65 -11.85
CA LEU A 406 14.16 -6.54 -12.34
C LEU A 406 13.39 -5.23 -12.16
N SER A 407 14.10 -4.14 -11.88
CA SER A 407 13.52 -2.80 -11.85
C SER A 407 13.99 -2.02 -13.07
N PHE A 408 13.06 -1.43 -13.81
CA PHE A 408 13.37 -0.53 -14.92
C PHE A 408 13.29 0.96 -14.51
N ALA A 409 13.18 1.23 -13.21
CA ALA A 409 12.86 2.56 -12.69
C ALA A 409 13.93 3.63 -12.92
N THR A 410 15.20 3.25 -12.73
CA THR A 410 16.33 4.19 -12.65
C THR A 410 17.38 3.94 -13.73
N VAL A 411 17.26 2.84 -14.48
CA VAL A 411 18.29 2.38 -15.40
C VAL A 411 18.24 3.16 -16.71
N THR A 412 19.41 3.46 -17.28
CA THR A 412 19.55 4.04 -18.62
C THR A 412 19.28 2.97 -19.69
N GLU A 413 19.11 3.37 -20.96
CA GLU A 413 18.94 2.39 -22.04
C GLU A 413 20.20 1.54 -22.23
N ASP A 414 21.38 2.18 -22.28
CA ASP A 414 22.67 1.49 -22.39
C ASP A 414 22.94 0.51 -21.25
N ASP A 415 22.67 0.91 -20.01
CA ASP A 415 22.88 0.02 -18.85
C ASP A 415 21.83 -1.09 -18.79
N CYS A 416 20.62 -0.84 -19.30
CA CYS A 416 19.60 -1.87 -19.45
C CYS A 416 20.06 -2.92 -20.45
N GLU A 417 20.53 -2.53 -21.64
CA GLU A 417 21.04 -3.47 -22.64
C GLU A 417 22.21 -4.31 -22.10
N LYS A 418 23.18 -3.67 -21.42
CA LYS A 418 24.30 -4.37 -20.77
C LYS A 418 23.82 -5.36 -19.71
N ALA A 419 22.91 -4.95 -18.83
CA ALA A 419 22.40 -5.80 -17.74
C ALA A 419 21.67 -7.03 -18.28
N PHE A 420 20.83 -6.86 -19.31
CA PHE A 420 20.12 -7.99 -19.93
C PHE A 420 21.06 -8.94 -20.68
N LYS A 421 22.13 -8.42 -21.31
CA LYS A 421 23.18 -9.26 -21.89
C LYS A 421 23.90 -10.09 -20.83
N VAL A 422 24.35 -9.45 -19.74
CA VAL A 422 24.99 -10.15 -18.61
C VAL A 422 24.09 -11.25 -18.05
N LEU A 423 22.80 -10.95 -17.86
CA LEU A 423 21.83 -11.94 -17.39
C LEU A 423 21.69 -13.12 -18.36
N ALA A 424 21.63 -12.86 -19.67
CA ALA A 424 21.56 -13.91 -20.69
C ALA A 424 22.79 -14.83 -20.66
N ASP A 425 23.99 -14.25 -20.56
CA ASP A 425 25.25 -14.99 -20.51
C ASP A 425 25.31 -15.87 -19.25
N VAL A 426 24.94 -15.34 -18.08
CA VAL A 426 24.89 -16.11 -16.82
C VAL A 426 23.87 -17.25 -16.91
N ILE A 427 22.67 -17.02 -17.47
CA ILE A 427 21.66 -18.07 -17.62
C ILE A 427 22.17 -19.20 -18.53
N ARG A 428 22.84 -18.87 -19.65
CA ARG A 428 23.39 -19.86 -20.57
C ARG A 428 24.49 -20.70 -19.92
N GLU A 429 25.42 -20.05 -19.22
CA GLU A 429 26.47 -20.74 -18.47
C GLU A 429 25.91 -21.72 -17.42
N GLU A 430 24.88 -21.29 -16.66
CA GLU A 430 24.21 -22.18 -15.68
C GLU A 430 23.46 -23.34 -16.33
N GLN A 431 22.97 -23.16 -17.55
CA GLN A 431 22.33 -24.22 -18.33
C GLN A 431 23.32 -25.11 -19.09
N GLY A 432 24.63 -24.83 -19.02
CA GLY A 432 25.65 -25.53 -19.79
C GLY A 432 25.56 -25.29 -21.30
N LYS A 433 25.07 -24.12 -21.71
CA LYS A 433 24.88 -23.70 -23.10
C LYS A 433 25.85 -22.62 -23.54
#